data_AF-A0AAD9P0S7-F1
#
_entry.id   AF-A0AAD9P0S7-F1
#
_cell.length_a   1.000
_cell.length_b   1.000
_cell.length_c   1.000
_cell.angle_alpha   90.00
_cell.angle_beta   90.00
_cell.angle_gamma   90.00
#
_symmetry.space_group_name_H-M   'P 1'
#
loop_
_entity.id
_entity.type
_entity.pdbx_description
1 polymer ?
#
loop_
_entity_poly.entity_id
_entity_poly.type
_entity_poly.pdbx_seq_one_letter_code
_entity_poly.pdbx_strand_id
1 'polypeptide(L)' 'MATCEDNPGSYVCKCRPGFTGDGKYCANKDECAPDETNNCHQNADCINTDGSYRCQCKYGYQGDGVTCESICPEPPTTTG' A
#
# COMPACT_ATOMS: atom_id res chain seq x y z
N MET A 1 0.98 6.23 16.39
CA MET A 1 0.48 4.93 15.86
C MET A 1 -0.78 4.42 16.56
N ALA A 2 -1.19 4.94 17.72
CA ALA A 2 -2.49 4.64 18.34
C ALA A 2 -3.37 5.88 18.53
N THR A 3 -4.66 5.66 18.74
CA THR A 3 -5.68 6.64 19.16
C THR A 3 -6.41 6.07 20.37
N CYS A 4 -6.59 6.88 21.41
CA CYS A 4 -7.26 6.47 22.64
C CYS A 4 -8.47 7.35 22.91
N GLU A 5 -9.56 6.73 23.34
CA GLU A 5 -10.80 7.39 23.73
C GLU A 5 -11.03 7.17 25.23
N ASP A 6 -11.19 8.28 25.95
CA ASP A 6 -11.47 8.26 27.39
C ASP A 6 -12.94 7.89 27.64
N ASN A 7 -13.15 7.04 28.63
CA ASN A 7 -14.46 6.65 29.14
C ASN A 7 -14.54 6.98 30.65
N PRO A 8 -15.72 7.19 31.24
CA PRO A 8 -15.80 7.37 32.68
C PRO A 8 -15.16 6.21 33.46
N GLY A 9 -14.01 6.46 34.09
CA GLY A 9 -13.24 5.47 34.85
C GLY A 9 -12.29 4.57 34.05
N SER A 10 -12.14 4.76 32.72
CA SER A 10 -11.24 3.95 31.88
C SER A 10 -10.84 4.68 30.59
N TYR A 11 -10.01 4.06 29.75
CA TYR A 11 -9.74 4.52 28.38
C TYR A 11 -9.55 3.31 27.47
N VAL A 12 -9.90 3.44 26.19
CA VAL A 12 -9.73 2.39 25.19
C VAL A 12 -8.85 2.90 24.08
N CYS A 13 -7.73 2.21 23.83
CA CYS A 13 -6.83 2.53 22.73
C CYS A 13 -6.99 1.55 21.57
N LYS A 14 -6.83 2.06 20.35
CA LYS A 14 -6.80 1.28 19.10
C LYS A 14 -5.64 1.77 18.25
N CYS A 15 -5.03 0.87 17.47
CA CYS A 15 -4.05 1.27 16.48
C CYS A 15 -4.72 2.14 15.40
N ARG A 16 -3.98 3.15 14.92
CA ARG A 16 -4.41 3.99 13.80
C ARG A 16 -4.47 3.15 12.52
N PRO A 17 -5.25 3.55 11.50
CA PRO A 17 -5.18 2.92 10.18
C PRO A 17 -3.72 2.81 9.69
N GLY A 18 -3.37 1.68 9.07
CA GLY A 18 -1.99 1.38 8.63
C GLY A 18 -1.08 0.80 9.73
N PHE A 19 -1.62 0.51 10.92
CA PHE A 19 -0.86 -0.08 12.03
C PHE A 19 -1.62 -1.26 12.64
N THR A 20 -0.90 -2.24 13.17
CA THR A 20 -1.44 -3.44 13.83
C THR A 20 -0.82 -3.64 15.22
N GLY A 21 -1.53 -4.29 16.13
CA GLY A 21 -1.08 -4.51 17.52
C GLY A 21 -2.22 -4.52 18.54
N ASP A 22 -1.89 -4.35 19.82
CA ASP A 22 -2.84 -4.44 20.93
C ASP A 22 -3.53 -3.10 21.27
N GLY A 23 -3.31 -2.07 20.44
CA GLY A 23 -3.83 -0.72 20.65
C GLY A 23 -2.95 0.16 21.55
N LYS A 24 -2.06 -0.41 22.36
CA LYS A 24 -1.06 0.32 23.16
C LYS A 24 0.33 0.26 22.52
N TYR A 25 0.71 -0.92 22.06
CA TYR A 25 1.86 -1.21 21.24
C TYR A 25 1.37 -1.50 19.83
N CYS A 26 1.62 -0.56 18.94
CA CYS A 26 1.31 -0.72 17.53
C CYS A 26 2.63 -0.86 16.75
N ALA A 27 2.59 -1.61 15.66
CA ALA A 27 3.65 -1.67 14.68
C ALA A 27 3.07 -1.27 13.33
N ASN A 28 3.94 -0.78 12.46
CA ASN A 28 3.60 -0.56 11.06
C ASN A 28 3.05 -1.86 10.48
N LYS A 29 1.92 -1.78 9.78
CA LYS A 29 1.40 -2.91 9.04
C LYS A 29 2.13 -2.96 7.69
N ASP A 30 2.77 -4.09 7.39
CA ASP A 30 3.42 -4.25 6.09
C ASP A 30 2.42 -4.74 5.04
N GLU A 31 1.81 -3.83 4.30
CA GLU A 31 0.86 -4.20 3.24
C GLU A 31 1.50 -4.85 2.00
N CYS A 32 2.84 -4.95 1.96
CA CYS A 32 3.58 -5.67 0.94
C CYS A 32 3.94 -7.11 1.36
N ALA A 33 3.60 -7.52 2.58
CA ALA A 33 3.81 -8.88 3.05
C ALA A 33 2.95 -9.90 2.28
N PRO A 34 3.39 -11.18 2.13
CA PRO A 34 2.70 -12.18 1.32
C PRO A 34 1.27 -12.53 1.76
N ASP A 35 0.97 -12.34 3.05
CA ASP A 35 -0.33 -12.59 3.68
C ASP A 35 -1.27 -11.37 3.64
N GLU A 36 -0.79 -10.24 3.11
CA GLU A 36 -1.54 -9.01 2.99
C GLU A 36 -2.01 -8.74 1.56
N THR A 37 -3.11 -8.01 1.44
CA THR A 37 -3.66 -7.59 0.15
C THR A 37 -3.34 -6.12 -0.09
N ASN A 38 -2.67 -5.83 -1.20
CA ASN A 38 -2.52 -4.49 -1.75
C ASN A 38 -3.17 -4.40 -3.14
N ASN A 39 -3.35 -3.18 -3.63
CA ASN A 39 -3.92 -2.91 -4.94
C ASN A 39 -2.87 -2.54 -6.00
N CYS A 40 -1.60 -2.86 -5.78
CA CYS A 40 -0.55 -2.56 -6.75
C CYS A 40 -0.77 -3.34 -8.04
N HIS A 41 -0.49 -2.70 -9.17
CA HIS A 41 -0.51 -3.36 -10.46
C HIS A 41 0.49 -4.52 -10.50
N GLN A 42 0.24 -5.58 -11.28
CA GLN A 42 1.20 -6.68 -11.46
C GLN A 42 2.57 -6.22 -12.01
N ASN A 43 2.56 -5.11 -12.77
CA ASN A 43 3.75 -4.44 -13.29
C ASN A 43 4.22 -3.27 -12.41
N ALA A 44 3.87 -3.28 -11.13
CA ALA A 44 4.37 -2.36 -10.11
C ALA A 44 5.07 -3.14 -8.98
N ASP A 45 5.99 -2.46 -8.31
CA ASP A 45 6.58 -2.90 -7.05
C ASP A 45 5.79 -2.28 -5.90
N CYS A 46 5.46 -3.09 -4.89
CA CYS A 46 4.90 -2.62 -3.63
C CYS A 46 6.03 -2.12 -2.73
N ILE A 47 5.88 -0.93 -2.16
CA ILE A 47 6.86 -0.31 -1.28
C ILE A 47 6.16 0.06 0.03
N ASN A 48 6.49 -0.66 1.09
CA ASN A 48 5.96 -0.37 2.42
C ASN A 48 6.51 0.97 2.95
N THR A 49 5.66 1.75 3.61
CA THR A 49 5.96 3.07 4.18
C THR A 49 5.37 3.21 5.57
N ASP A 50 5.71 4.26 6.33
CA ASP A 50 5.15 4.38 7.68
C ASP A 50 3.64 4.71 7.64
N GLY A 51 2.81 3.75 8.07
CA GLY A 51 1.35 3.86 8.12
C GLY A 51 0.61 3.65 6.79
N SER A 52 1.29 3.19 5.75
CA SER A 52 0.71 2.90 4.42
C SER A 52 1.73 2.17 3.54
N TYR A 53 1.38 1.91 2.30
CA TYR A 53 2.28 1.53 1.22
C TYR A 53 2.11 2.45 0.01
N ARG A 54 3.04 2.37 -0.94
CA ARG A 54 2.88 2.95 -2.28
C ARG A 54 3.24 1.92 -3.33
N CYS A 55 2.60 2.04 -4.50
CA CYS A 55 2.91 1.24 -5.67
C CYS A 55 3.78 2.06 -6.62
N GLN A 56 4.79 1.44 -7.23
CA GLN A 56 5.66 2.09 -8.21
C GLN A 56 5.76 1.23 -9.46
N CYS A 57 5.36 1.75 -10.62
CA CYS A 57 5.49 1.00 -11.87
C CYS A 57 6.96 0.57 -12.11
N LYS A 58 7.13 -0.68 -12.55
CA LYS A 58 8.41 -1.27 -12.90
C LYS A 58 9.00 -0.57 -14.12
N TYR A 59 10.30 -0.76 -14.33
CA TYR A 59 10.97 -0.26 -15.53
C TYR A 59 10.26 -0.73 -16.80
N GLY A 60 10.07 0.16 -17.77
CA GLY A 60 9.30 -0.13 -18.98
C GLY A 60 7.79 0.12 -18.84
N TYR A 61 7.31 0.59 -17.69
CA TYR A 61 5.91 0.94 -17.47
C TYR A 61 5.76 2.35 -16.85
N GLN A 62 4.61 2.98 -17.12
CA GLN A 62 4.25 4.29 -16.56
C GLN A 62 2.79 4.28 -16.07
N GLY A 63 2.53 5.04 -15.00
CA GLY A 63 1.21 5.17 -14.39
C GLY A 63 1.31 5.55 -12.92
N ASP A 64 0.24 5.34 -12.17
CA ASP A 64 0.16 5.67 -10.74
C ASP A 64 0.58 4.51 -9.81
N GLY A 65 0.96 3.36 -10.38
CA GLY A 65 1.36 2.16 -9.66
C GLY A 65 0.20 1.20 -9.38
N VAL A 66 -1.05 1.67 -9.39
CA VAL A 66 -2.27 0.83 -9.39
C VAL A 66 -2.64 0.45 -10.83
N THR A 67 -2.39 1.37 -11.75
CA THR A 67 -2.43 1.17 -13.20
C THR A 67 -1.04 1.43 -13.75
N CYS A 68 -0.51 0.50 -14.55
CA CYS A 68 0.79 0.65 -15.20
C CYS A 68 0.70 0.18 -16.66
N GLU A 69 0.91 1.10 -17.59
CA GLU A 69 0.89 0.86 -19.03
C GLU A 69 2.32 0.76 -19.56
N SER A 70 2.53 -0.08 -20.57
CA SER A 70 3.85 -0.24 -21.20
C SER A 70 4.26 1.07 -21.88
N ILE A 71 5.50 1.53 -21.62
CA ILE A 71 6.06 2.70 -22.30
C ILE A 71 6.70 2.35 -23.65
N CYS A 72 6.69 1.08 -24.05
CA CYS A 72 7.11 0.70 -25.39
C CYS A 72 6.13 1.35 -26.39
N PRO A 73 6.58 2.21 -27.32
CA PRO A 73 5.77 2.48 -28.48
C PRO A 73 5.59 1.13 -29.17
N GLU A 74 4.35 0.67 -29.33
CA GLU A 74 4.12 -0.38 -30.31
C GLU A 74 4.75 0.10 -31.63
N PRO A 75 5.54 -0.72 -32.34
CA PRO A 75 5.78 -0.42 -33.74
C PRO A 75 4.40 -0.24 -34.37
N PRO A 76 4.16 0.81 -35.19
CA PRO A 76 2.86 0.99 -35.80
C PRO A 76 2.47 -0.32 -36.44
N THR A 77 1.35 -0.89 -36.01
CA THR A 77 0.79 -2.11 -36.59
C THR A 77 0.61 -1.85 -38.08
N THR A 78 1.53 -2.35 -38.91
CA THR A 78 1.32 -2.40 -40.35
C THR A 78 0.24 -3.43 -40.57
N THR A 79 -1.01 -2.99 -40.50
CA THR A 79 -2.15 -3.72 -41.03
C THR A 79 -1.90 -3.86 -42.52
N GLY A 80 -1.52 -5.06 -42.94
CA GLY A 80 -1.44 -5.45 -44.35
C GLY A 80 -2.81 -5.63 -44.97
#